data_AF-A0A7S2F0T9-F1
#
_entry.id   AF-A0A7S2F0T9-F1
#
_cell.length_a   1.000
_cell.length_b   1.000
_cell.length_c   1.000
_cell.angle_alpha   90.00
_cell.angle_beta   90.00
_cell.angle_gamma   90.00
#
_symmetry.space_group_name_H-M   'P 1'
#
loop_
_entity.id
_entity.type
_entity.pdbx_description
1 polymer ?
#
loop_
_entity_poly.entity_id
_entity_poly.type
_entity_poly.pdbx_seq_one_letter_code
_entity_poly.pdbx_strand_id
1 'polypeptide(L)'
;AFLERGEFLNDTVIDWRVLRVKLEDLAEQPDVLRRCHFFNSFFYKKLNPYHGESKSRRYDDSHRPKIMYDAVRRWVKDLNLMEKDFIFVPIHHLQHWSLAV
;
A
#
# COMPACT_ATOMS: atom_id res chain seq x y z
N ALA A 1 -12.55 0.76 -19.83
CA ALA A 1 -12.18 -0.59 -20.23
C ALA A 1 -11.12 -1.17 -19.27
N PHE A 2 -11.42 -1.25 -17.96
CA PHE A 2 -10.55 -1.92 -16.95
C PHE A 2 -11.38 -2.64 -15.87
N LEU A 3 -12.69 -2.80 -16.13
CA LEU A 3 -13.68 -3.39 -15.23
C LEU A 3 -14.49 -4.45 -15.97
N GLU A 4 -14.03 -4.89 -17.15
CA GLU A 4 -14.67 -5.96 -17.88
C GLU A 4 -14.29 -7.31 -17.28
N ARG A 5 -15.17 -8.29 -17.46
CA ARG A 5 -14.96 -9.63 -16.91
C ARG A 5 -13.71 -10.24 -17.53
N GLY A 6 -12.78 -10.69 -16.68
CA GLY A 6 -11.54 -11.35 -17.11
C GLY A 6 -10.35 -10.40 -17.30
N GLU A 7 -10.54 -9.08 -17.10
CA GLU A 7 -9.43 -8.12 -17.10
C GLU A 7 -8.75 -8.03 -15.73
N PHE A 8 -7.45 -7.76 -15.73
CA PHE A 8 -6.72 -7.43 -14.51
C PHE A 8 -7.02 -6.00 -14.07
N LEU A 9 -7.30 -5.82 -12.78
CA LEU A 9 -7.42 -4.50 -12.18
C LEU A 9 -6.06 -3.82 -12.18
N ASN A 10 -6.02 -2.55 -12.59
CA ASN A 10 -4.82 -1.74 -12.53
C ASN A 10 -4.75 -0.93 -11.22
N ASP A 11 -3.59 -0.33 -10.98
CA ASP A 11 -3.32 0.49 -9.79
C ASP A 11 -4.33 1.64 -9.64
N THR A 12 -4.73 2.27 -10.75
CA THR A 12 -5.71 3.36 -10.76
C THR A 12 -7.08 2.93 -10.24
N VAL A 13 -7.55 1.74 -10.64
CA VAL A 13 -8.85 1.20 -10.20
C VAL A 13 -8.82 0.88 -8.71
N ILE A 14 -7.74 0.27 -8.22
CA ILE A 14 -7.58 -0.04 -6.78
C ILE A 14 -7.52 1.25 -5.96
N ASP A 15 -6.67 2.20 -6.35
CA ASP A 15 -6.53 3.47 -5.62
C ASP A 15 -7.83 4.29 -5.65
N TRP A 16 -8.55 4.27 -6.76
CA TRP A 16 -9.89 4.87 -6.85
C TRP A 16 -10.89 4.20 -5.90
N ARG A 17 -10.90 2.86 -5.78
CA ARG A 17 -11.80 2.17 -4.85
C ARG A 17 -11.47 2.49 -3.40
N VAL A 18 -10.19 2.59 -3.05
CA VAL A 18 -9.75 3.01 -1.70
C VAL A 18 -10.24 4.43 -1.39
N LEU A 19 -10.18 5.35 -2.35
CA LEU A 19 -10.75 6.70 -2.19
C LEU A 19 -12.27 6.66 -1.95
N ARG A 20 -13.01 5.82 -2.69
CA ARG A 20 -14.45 5.62 -2.50
C ARG A 20 -14.79 5.09 -1.11
N VAL A 21 -13.99 4.15 -0.57
CA VAL A 21 -14.18 3.68 0.82
C VAL A 21 -14.09 4.85 1.79
N LYS A 22 -13.09 5.71 1.64
CA LYS A 22 -12.88 6.86 2.54
C LYS A 22 -13.97 7.91 2.42
N LEU A 23 -14.34 8.27 1.19
CA LEU A 23 -15.20 9.41 0.89
C LEU A 23 -16.69 9.09 0.92
N GLU A 24 -17.05 7.81 0.94
CA GLU A 24 -18.46 7.39 0.87
C GLU A 24 -18.78 6.34 1.93
N ASP A 25 -18.14 5.17 1.86
CA ASP A 25 -18.47 4.06 2.78
C ASP A 25 -18.20 4.44 4.25
N LEU A 26 -17.17 5.25 4.49
CA LEU A 26 -16.77 5.75 5.81
C LEU A 26 -17.07 7.23 6.03
N ALA A 27 -17.78 7.89 5.12
CA ALA A 27 -18.06 9.34 5.20
C ALA A 27 -18.78 9.72 6.50
N GLU A 28 -19.79 8.92 6.86
CA GLU A 28 -20.61 9.11 8.06
C GLU A 28 -19.99 8.47 9.32
N GLN A 29 -18.75 7.96 9.23
CA GLN A 29 -18.04 7.30 10.32
C GLN A 29 -16.66 7.94 10.57
N PRO A 30 -16.61 9.23 10.96
CA PRO A 30 -15.36 9.98 11.09
C PRO A 30 -14.40 9.38 12.13
N ASP A 31 -14.94 8.78 13.20
CA ASP A 31 -14.12 8.11 14.22
C ASP A 31 -13.43 6.86 13.69
N VAL A 32 -14.09 6.07 12.85
CA VAL A 32 -13.50 4.90 12.18
C VAL A 32 -12.45 5.36 11.19
N LEU A 33 -12.77 6.37 10.36
CA LEU A 33 -11.85 6.91 9.37
C LEU A 33 -10.55 7.43 10.03
N ARG A 34 -10.65 8.07 11.20
CA ARG A 34 -9.49 8.58 11.95
C ARG A 34 -8.57 7.46 12.47
N ARG A 35 -9.13 6.30 12.80
CA ARG A 35 -8.41 5.11 13.31
C ARG A 35 -7.78 4.27 12.19
N CYS A 36 -8.10 4.56 10.94
CA CYS A 36 -7.57 3.85 9.77
C CYS A 36 -6.57 4.70 8.98
N HIS A 37 -5.53 4.08 8.44
CA HIS A 37 -4.72 4.65 7.38
C HIS A 37 -4.75 3.74 6.16
N PHE A 38 -4.81 4.32 4.97
CA PHE A 38 -4.76 3.56 3.72
C PHE A 38 -3.68 4.14 2.84
N PHE A 39 -2.67 3.33 2.55
CA PHE A 39 -1.70 3.61 1.52
C PHE A 39 -2.28 3.36 0.13
N ASN A 40 -1.69 4.00 -0.88
CA ASN A 40 -1.95 3.63 -2.27
C ASN A 40 -1.14 2.39 -2.67
N SER A 41 -1.47 1.84 -3.83
CA SER A 41 -0.84 0.66 -4.44
C SER A 41 0.67 0.78 -4.68
N PHE A 42 1.24 1.99 -4.68
CA PHE A 42 2.68 2.22 -4.90
C PHE A 42 3.51 2.13 -3.64
N PHE A 43 2.90 2.22 -2.45
CA PHE A 43 3.65 2.19 -1.19
C PHE A 43 4.47 0.90 -1.05
N TYR A 44 3.84 -0.27 -1.22
CA TYR A 44 4.54 -1.54 -1.10
C TYR A 44 5.63 -1.74 -2.17
N LYS A 45 5.35 -1.31 -3.41
CA LYS A 45 6.33 -1.34 -4.50
C LYS A 45 7.58 -0.51 -4.17
N LYS A 46 7.40 0.61 -3.47
CA LYS A 46 8.50 1.48 -3.04
C LYS A 46 9.21 0.95 -1.79
N LEU A 47 8.46 0.39 -0.84
CA LEU A 47 8.97 -0.19 0.40
C LEU A 47 9.85 -1.41 0.12
N ASN A 48 9.47 -2.25 -0.83
CA ASN A 48 10.22 -3.44 -1.20
C ASN A 48 10.98 -3.21 -2.52
N PRO A 49 12.26 -2.77 -2.49
CA PRO A 49 13.02 -2.49 -3.70
C PRO A 49 13.29 -3.72 -4.59
N TYR A 50 12.96 -4.92 -4.11
CA TYR A 50 13.06 -6.19 -4.85
C TYR A 50 11.73 -6.61 -5.49
N HIS A 51 10.72 -5.76 -5.42
CA HIS A 51 9.41 -6.02 -5.99
C HIS A 51 9.50 -6.15 -7.52
N GLY A 52 9.43 -7.39 -8.03
CA GLY A 52 9.38 -7.68 -9.47
C GLY A 52 10.71 -8.12 -10.11
N GLU A 53 11.82 -8.21 -9.37
CA GLU A 53 13.08 -8.75 -9.90
C GLU A 53 13.48 -10.07 -9.22
N SER A 54 13.64 -11.13 -10.02
CA SER A 54 14.32 -12.36 -9.61
C SER A 54 15.84 -12.14 -9.68
N LYS A 55 16.41 -11.33 -8.78
CA LYS A 55 17.87 -11.23 -8.67
C LYS A 55 18.35 -11.17 -7.23
N SER A 56 19.09 -12.23 -6.90
CA SER A 56 20.13 -12.29 -5.89
C SER A 56 20.95 -10.99 -5.82
N ARG A 57 20.66 -10.14 -4.84
CA ARG A 57 21.69 -9.29 -4.26
C ARG A 57 21.82 -9.73 -2.81
N ARG A 58 22.92 -10.42 -2.53
CA ARG A 58 23.45 -10.68 -1.19
C ARG A 58 23.84 -9.34 -0.59
N TYR A 59 22.85 -8.52 -0.25
CA TYR A 59 23.07 -7.43 0.67
C TYR A 59 23.11 -8.04 2.06
N ASP A 60 23.98 -7.53 2.92
CA ASP A 60 23.97 -7.85 4.34
C ASP A 60 22.56 -7.59 4.88
N ASP A 61 21.86 -8.67 5.22
CA ASP A 61 20.43 -8.66 5.56
C ASP A 61 20.15 -7.77 6.78
N SER A 62 21.19 -7.50 7.59
CA SER A 62 21.12 -6.61 8.74
C SER A 62 20.72 -5.17 8.39
N HIS A 63 21.02 -4.69 7.18
CA HIS A 63 20.75 -3.32 6.74
C HIS A 63 19.48 -3.19 5.90
N ARG A 64 18.84 -4.32 5.54
CA ARG A 64 17.65 -4.36 4.68
C ARG A 64 16.48 -3.53 5.24
N PRO A 65 16.12 -3.59 6.54
CA PRO A 65 15.01 -2.80 7.07
C PRO A 65 15.23 -1.30 6.92
N LYS A 66 16.46 -0.82 7.13
CA LYS A 66 16.80 0.61 6.99
C LYS A 66 16.64 1.07 5.55
N ILE A 67 17.09 0.29 4.57
CA ILE A 67 16.95 0.63 3.14
C ILE A 67 15.48 0.70 2.74
N MET A 68 14.68 -0.28 3.16
CA MET A 68 13.24 -0.32 2.88
C MET A 68 12.54 0.91 3.47
N TYR A 69 12.83 1.23 4.74
CA TYR A 69 12.28 2.42 5.38
C TYR A 69 12.74 3.72 4.69
N ASP A 70 14.03 3.87 4.38
CA ASP A 70 14.57 5.06 3.72
C ASP A 70 13.89 5.33 2.36
N ALA A 71 13.44 4.27 1.66
CA ALA A 71 12.72 4.40 0.39
C ALA A 71 11.31 5.00 0.54
N VAL A 72 10.67 4.83 1.71
CA VAL A 72 9.32 5.32 2.00
C VAL A 72 9.27 6.40 3.09
N ARG A 73 10.40 6.80 3.67
CA ARG A 73 10.46 7.76 4.80
C ARG A 73 9.66 9.04 4.59
N ARG A 74 9.59 9.54 3.35
CA ARG A 74 8.82 10.74 3.00
C ARG A 74 7.30 10.53 3.02
N TRP A 75 6.86 9.30 2.78
CA TRP A 75 5.45 8.92 2.78
C TRP A 75 4.87 8.87 4.19
N VAL A 76 5.73 8.64 5.20
CA VAL A 76 5.34 8.52 6.62
C VAL A 76 5.81 9.70 7.46
N LYS A 77 6.41 10.74 6.86
CA LYS A 77 7.07 11.83 7.57
C LYS A 77 6.13 12.59 8.52
N ASP A 78 4.94 12.92 8.04
CA ASP A 78 3.96 13.74 8.76
C ASP A 78 2.75 12.88 9.19
N LEU A 79 2.97 11.57 9.38
CA LEU A 79 1.94 10.59 9.69
C LEU A 79 2.34 9.78 10.92
N ASN A 80 1.58 9.89 12.01
CA ASN A 80 1.74 8.99 13.14
C ASN A 80 0.98 7.68 12.89
N LEU A 81 1.68 6.67 12.34
CA LEU A 81 1.11 5.35 12.09
C LEU A 81 0.74 4.60 13.38
N MET A 82 1.41 4.90 14.49
CA MET A 82 1.18 4.20 15.77
C MET A 82 -0.13 4.60 16.46
N GLU A 83 -0.76 5.69 16.01
CA GLU A 83 -2.09 6.12 16.46
C GLU A 83 -3.23 5.48 15.66
N LYS A 84 -2.90 4.63 14.67
CA LYS A 84 -3.88 3.96 13.83
C LYS A 84 -4.08 2.54 14.33
N ASP A 85 -5.34 2.11 14.35
CA ASP A 85 -5.70 0.75 14.70
C ASP A 85 -5.55 -0.18 13.49
N PHE A 86 -5.71 0.36 12.27
CA PHE A 86 -5.61 -0.39 11.03
C PHE A 86 -4.79 0.37 9.97
N ILE A 87 -3.88 -0.33 9.30
CA ILE A 87 -3.06 0.21 8.23
C ILE A 87 -3.23 -0.67 6.98
N PHE A 88 -4.02 -0.19 6.04
CA PHE A 88 -4.31 -0.89 4.81
C PHE A 88 -3.21 -0.66 3.77
N VAL A 89 -2.57 -1.73 3.33
CA VAL A 89 -1.52 -1.71 2.30
C VAL A 89 -1.93 -2.64 1.14
N PRO A 90 -2.40 -2.10 0.01
CA PRO A 90 -2.60 -2.89 -1.20
C PRO A 90 -1.25 -3.42 -1.72
N ILE A 91 -1.21 -4.70 -2.05
CA ILE A 91 -0.02 -5.39 -2.57
C ILE A 91 -0.35 -5.97 -3.94
N HIS A 92 0.36 -5.52 -4.97
CA HIS A 92 0.22 -6.03 -6.33
C HIS A 92 1.48 -6.79 -6.74
N HIS A 93 1.46 -8.12 -6.69
CA HIS A 93 2.62 -8.96 -7.01
C HIS A 93 2.24 -10.09 -7.97
N LEU A 94 3.04 -10.33 -9.01
CA LEU A 94 2.83 -11.37 -10.03
C LEU A 94 1.38 -11.42 -10.56
N GLN A 95 0.83 -10.26 -10.98
CA GLN A 95 -0.54 -10.11 -11.49
C GLN A 95 -1.65 -10.49 -10.49
N HIS A 96 -1.31 -10.59 -9.21
CA HIS A 96 -2.25 -10.87 -8.14
C HIS A 96 -2.31 -9.70 -7.16
N TRP A 97 -3.54 -9.30 -6.83
CA TRP A 97 -3.82 -8.30 -5.80
C TRP A 97 -4.09 -8.99 -4.46
N SER A 98 -3.42 -8.51 -3.43
CA SER A 98 -3.63 -8.88 -2.04
C SER A 98 -3.66 -7.62 -1.16
N LEU A 99 -4.08 -7.78 0.08
CA LEU A 99 -4.20 -6.68 1.04
C LEU A 99 -3.56 -7.10 2.36
N ALA A 100 -2.61 -6.31 2.85
CA ALA A 100 -2.17 -6.38 4.24
C ALA A 100 -2.95 -5.36 5.08
N VAL A 101 -3.28 -5.75 6.31
CA VAL A 101 -4.00 -4.95 7.31
C VAL A 101 -3.26 -5.00 8.63
#